data_AF-A0A822DZ85-F1
#
_entry.id   AF-A0A822DZ85-F1
#
_cell.length_a   1.000
_cell.length_b   1.000
_cell.length_c   1.000
_cell.angle_alpha   90.00
_cell.angle_beta   90.00
_cell.angle_gamma   90.00
#
_symmetry.space_group_name_H-M   'P 1'
#
loop_
_entity.id
_entity.type
_entity.pdbx_description
1 polymer ?
#
loop_
_entity_poly.entity_id
_entity_poly.type
_entity_poly.pdbx_seq_one_letter_code
_entity_poly.pdbx_strand_id
1 'polypeptide(L)'
;MKYIIDLKKEVDGFVPNRLQYAIFTTALQLVHDRVAEPEDIDRAMTHRLAYFDLYGSTMQRVLTDRNFLSDWTRETIEKVDNYFRSKYSVGENGSRINDKKLWSDEYLLHLTKYK
;
A
#
# COMPACT_ATOMS: atom_id res chain seq x y z
N MET A 1 -14.05 -2.82 18.85
CA MET A 1 -15.24 -3.05 17.98
C MET A 1 -14.84 -3.97 16.84
N LYS A 2 -15.47 -5.15 16.70
CA LYS A 2 -15.12 -6.12 15.66
C LYS A 2 -16.07 -5.91 14.48
N TYR A 3 -15.54 -5.51 13.32
CA TYR A 3 -16.32 -5.37 12.10
C TYR A 3 -16.41 -6.72 11.39
N ILE A 4 -17.63 -7.19 11.12
CA ILE A 4 -17.88 -8.43 10.41
C ILE A 4 -18.10 -8.09 8.93
N ILE A 5 -17.32 -8.72 8.06
CA ILE A 5 -17.47 -8.62 6.61
C ILE A 5 -18.03 -9.95 6.12
N ASP A 6 -19.19 -9.90 5.48
CA ASP A 6 -19.84 -11.08 4.89
C ASP A 6 -19.36 -11.27 3.44
N LEU A 7 -18.72 -12.41 3.16
CA LEU A 7 -18.27 -12.75 1.82
C LEU A 7 -19.38 -13.48 1.07
N LYS A 8 -19.88 -12.87 0.00
CA LYS A 8 -20.91 -13.48 -0.86
C LYS A 8 -20.43 -14.69 -1.65
N LYS A 9 -19.11 -14.83 -1.83
CA LYS A 9 -18.44 -15.97 -2.47
C LYS A 9 -17.01 -16.07 -1.93
N GLU A 10 -16.52 -17.30 -1.81
CA GLU A 10 -15.11 -17.56 -1.50
C GLU A 10 -14.20 -17.12 -2.65
N VAL A 11 -13.13 -16.41 -2.30
CA VAL A 11 -12.11 -15.91 -3.22
C VAL A 11 -10.76 -15.92 -2.54
N ASP A 12 -9.72 -16.26 -3.29
CA ASP A 12 -8.35 -16.23 -2.78
C ASP A 12 -7.96 -14.83 -2.31
N GLY A 13 -7.34 -14.79 -1.13
CA GLY A 13 -6.91 -13.58 -0.44
C GLY A 13 -8.02 -12.82 0.28
N PHE A 14 -9.29 -13.23 0.16
CA PHE A 14 -10.44 -12.51 0.73
C PHE A 14 -10.49 -11.02 0.32
N VAL A 15 -11.45 -10.25 0.84
CA VAL A 15 -11.64 -8.84 0.47
C VAL A 15 -10.43 -7.94 0.81
N PRO A 16 -9.88 -7.94 2.05
CA PRO A 16 -8.85 -6.98 2.41
C PRO A 16 -7.52 -7.22 1.67
N ASN A 17 -7.08 -8.47 1.50
CA ASN A 17 -5.79 -8.70 0.84
C ASN A 17 -5.88 -8.41 -0.65
N ARG A 18 -7.02 -8.67 -1.32
CA ARG A 18 -7.19 -8.30 -2.73
C ARG A 18 -7.12 -6.79 -2.95
N LEU A 19 -7.72 -5.99 -2.06
CA LEU A 19 -7.61 -4.53 -2.10
C LEU A 19 -6.17 -4.08 -1.86
N GLN A 20 -5.49 -4.66 -0.87
CA GLN A 20 -4.09 -4.39 -0.59
C GLN A 20 -3.19 -4.73 -1.78
N TYR A 21 -3.35 -5.92 -2.37
CA TYR A 21 -2.54 -6.38 -3.51
C TYR A 21 -2.77 -5.53 -4.76
N ALA A 22 -3.99 -5.06 -5.00
CA ALA A 22 -4.27 -4.14 -6.10
C ALA A 22 -3.50 -2.81 -5.93
N ILE A 23 -3.46 -2.29 -4.69
CA ILE A 23 -2.70 -1.07 -4.36
C ILE A 23 -1.19 -1.33 -4.49
N PHE A 24 -0.67 -2.44 -3.96
CA PHE A 24 0.75 -2.75 -4.06
C PHE A 24 1.20 -2.96 -5.51
N THR A 25 0.41 -3.67 -6.31
CA THR A 25 0.68 -3.88 -7.74
C THR A 25 0.77 -2.56 -8.48
N THR A 26 -0.15 -1.64 -8.17
CA THR A 26 -0.16 -0.28 -8.71
C THR A 26 1.13 0.47 -8.35
N ALA A 27 1.48 0.46 -7.06
CA ALA A 27 2.65 1.15 -6.54
C ALA A 27 3.94 0.62 -7.20
N LEU A 28 4.09 -0.70 -7.28
CA LEU A 28 5.25 -1.33 -7.91
C LEU A 28 5.37 -0.99 -9.39
N GLN A 29 4.26 -0.97 -10.12
CA GLN A 29 4.27 -0.60 -11.53
C GLN A 29 4.72 0.85 -11.74
N LEU A 30 4.24 1.79 -10.92
CA LEU A 30 4.64 3.20 -11.02
C LEU A 30 6.14 3.40 -10.76
N VAL A 31 6.72 2.61 -9.85
CA VAL A 31 8.17 2.63 -9.60
C VAL A 31 8.93 1.98 -10.76
N HIS A 32 8.47 0.83 -11.25
CA HIS A 32 9.06 0.13 -12.39
C HIS A 32 9.14 1.03 -13.63
N ASP A 33 8.02 1.68 -13.97
CA ASP A 33 7.90 2.56 -15.13
C ASP A 33 8.53 3.94 -14.92
N ARG A 34 9.22 4.13 -13.77
CA ARG A 34 9.91 5.38 -13.40
C ARG A 34 8.99 6.60 -13.36
N VAL A 35 7.69 6.38 -13.10
CA VAL A 35 6.69 7.44 -12.95
C VAL A 35 6.83 8.14 -11.60
N ALA A 36 7.22 7.41 -10.56
CA ALA A 36 7.42 7.96 -9.22
C ALA A 36 8.48 7.17 -8.44
N GLU A 37 9.14 7.83 -7.48
CA GLU A 37 10.03 7.15 -6.52
C GLU A 37 9.22 6.55 -5.37
N PRO A 38 9.73 5.49 -4.68
CA PRO A 38 9.02 4.85 -3.57
C PRO A 38 8.58 5.83 -2.45
N GLU A 39 9.36 6.89 -2.22
CA GLU A 39 9.02 7.94 -1.25
C GLU A 39 7.78 8.75 -1.65
N ASP A 40 7.63 9.04 -2.93
CA ASP A 40 6.48 9.80 -3.45
C ASP A 40 5.20 8.98 -3.35
N ILE A 41 5.29 7.68 -3.61
CA ILE A 41 4.18 6.74 -3.41
C ILE A 41 3.78 6.68 -1.93
N ASP A 42 4.73 6.53 -1.02
CA ASP A 42 4.46 6.48 0.43
C ASP A 42 3.82 7.78 0.94
N ARG A 43 4.30 8.94 0.46
CA ARG A 43 3.72 10.26 0.76
C ARG A 43 2.29 10.39 0.23
N ALA A 44 2.05 9.98 -1.02
CA ALA A 44 0.72 10.05 -1.64
C ALA A 44 -0.30 9.21 -0.85
N MET A 45 0.08 7.98 -0.47
CA MET A 45 -0.77 7.07 0.31
C MET A 45 -1.03 7.56 1.75
N THR A 46 -0.06 8.23 2.37
CA THR A 46 -0.17 8.77 3.73
C THR A 46 -1.09 10.00 3.80
N HIS A 47 -1.03 10.88 2.79
CA HIS A 47 -1.69 12.19 2.86
C HIS A 47 -2.96 12.31 2.04
N ARG A 48 -3.24 11.41 1.09
CA ARG A 48 -4.43 11.51 0.23
C ARG A 48 -4.98 10.16 -0.19
N LEU A 49 -6.12 9.79 0.39
CA LEU A 49 -7.12 8.98 -0.28
C LEU A 49 -8.52 9.47 0.12
N ALA A 50 -9.03 10.48 -0.58
CA ALA A 50 -10.43 10.88 -0.46
C ALA A 50 -11.03 11.34 -1.79
N TYR A 51 -12.30 10.96 -1.96
CA TYR A 51 -13.31 11.31 -2.96
C TYR A 51 -13.37 10.51 -4.27
N PHE A 52 -14.42 9.70 -4.38
CA PHE A 52 -14.80 8.92 -5.56
C PHE A 52 -15.74 9.66 -6.52
N ASP A 53 -16.30 10.81 -6.13
CA ASP A 53 -17.45 11.40 -6.84
C ASP A 53 -17.10 12.15 -8.15
N LEU A 54 -15.82 12.43 -8.42
CA LEU A 54 -15.37 13.13 -9.64
C LEU A 54 -14.59 12.25 -10.63
N TYR A 55 -14.33 10.98 -10.32
CA TYR A 55 -13.25 10.23 -10.97
C TYR A 55 -13.69 9.10 -11.91
N GLY A 56 -14.98 8.87 -12.15
CA GLY A 56 -15.44 7.74 -12.98
C GLY A 56 -14.75 7.65 -14.36
N SER A 57 -14.76 8.74 -15.13
CA SER A 57 -14.11 8.81 -16.45
C SER A 57 -12.58 8.79 -16.37
N THR A 58 -12.00 9.43 -15.36
CA THR A 58 -10.54 9.44 -15.13
C THR A 58 -10.02 8.07 -14.71
N MET A 59 -10.75 7.36 -13.84
CA MET A 59 -10.45 5.99 -13.41
C MET A 59 -10.51 5.05 -14.60
N GLN A 60 -11.54 5.14 -15.44
CA GLN A 60 -11.66 4.28 -16.61
C GLN A 60 -10.50 4.48 -17.59
N ARG A 61 -10.07 5.73 -17.81
CA ARG A 61 -8.88 6.04 -18.64
C ARG A 61 -7.59 5.46 -18.04
N VAL A 62 -7.33 5.72 -16.75
CA VAL A 62 -6.12 5.24 -16.05
C VAL A 62 -6.09 3.71 -15.98
N LEU A 63 -7.24 3.06 -15.82
CA LEU A 63 -7.33 1.59 -15.77
C LEU A 63 -7.21 0.95 -17.16
N THR A 64 -7.56 1.65 -18.25
CA THR A 64 -7.40 1.15 -19.63
C THR A 64 -5.92 1.13 -20.05
N ASP A 65 -5.13 2.08 -19.57
CA ASP A 65 -3.67 2.11 -19.81
C ASP A 65 -2.91 0.98 -19.08
N ARG A 66 -3.58 0.25 -18.17
CA ARG A 66 -2.94 -0.74 -17.30
C ARG A 66 -3.14 -2.17 -17.80
N ASN A 67 -2.11 -2.70 -18.46
CA ASN A 67 -1.93 -4.15 -18.56
C ASN A 67 -1.48 -4.70 -17.20
N PHE A 68 -2.43 -5.28 -16.44
CA PHE A 68 -2.20 -5.86 -15.10
C PHE A 68 -1.43 -7.20 -15.09
N LEU A 69 -0.62 -7.49 -16.10
CA LEU A 69 0.29 -8.63 -16.07
C LEU A 69 1.67 -8.12 -15.63
N SER A 70 1.93 -8.22 -14.33
CA SER A 70 3.16 -7.70 -13.75
C SER A 70 4.23 -8.79 -13.64
N ASP A 71 5.14 -8.82 -14.59
CA ASP A 71 6.43 -9.50 -14.44
C ASP A 71 7.38 -8.55 -13.70
N TRP A 72 7.14 -8.30 -12.40
CA TRP A 72 8.00 -7.40 -11.64
C TRP A 72 9.44 -7.90 -11.66
N THR A 73 10.35 -7.03 -12.07
CA THR A 73 11.77 -7.35 -12.05
C THR A 73 12.27 -7.40 -10.62
N ARG A 74 13.21 -8.31 -10.36
CA ARG A 74 13.93 -8.39 -9.08
C ARG A 74 14.50 -7.03 -8.67
N GLU A 75 15.00 -6.27 -9.64
CA GLU A 75 15.52 -4.91 -9.45
C GLU A 75 14.47 -3.96 -8.84
N THR A 76 13.22 -3.98 -9.32
CA THR A 76 12.16 -3.11 -8.80
C THR A 76 11.83 -3.47 -7.35
N ILE A 77 11.74 -4.77 -7.07
CA ILE A 77 11.48 -5.29 -5.72
C ILE A 77 12.62 -4.86 -4.79
N GLU A 78 13.87 -5.05 -5.20
CA GLU A 78 15.05 -4.67 -4.42
C GLU A 78 15.14 -3.15 -4.21
N LYS A 79 14.80 -2.32 -5.22
CA LYS A 79 14.75 -0.86 -5.08
C LYS A 79 13.76 -0.44 -4.00
N VAL A 80 12.54 -0.99 -4.04
CA VAL A 80 11.49 -0.68 -3.06
C VAL A 80 11.86 -1.23 -1.67
N ASP A 81 12.39 -2.45 -1.59
CA ASP A 81 12.83 -3.05 -0.34
C ASP A 81 13.98 -2.25 0.29
N ASN A 82 14.98 -1.85 -0.49
CA ASN A 82 16.10 -1.02 -0.04
C ASN A 82 15.65 0.36 0.46
N TYR A 83 14.65 0.96 -0.19
CA TYR A 83 14.05 2.20 0.31
C TYR A 83 13.44 1.99 1.70
N PHE A 84 12.59 0.97 1.88
CA PHE A 84 11.96 0.72 3.18
C PHE A 84 12.98 0.31 4.24
N ARG A 85 14.01 -0.47 3.90
CA ARG A 85 15.10 -0.84 4.80
C ARG A 85 15.96 0.36 5.20
N SER A 86 16.23 1.30 4.30
CA SER A 86 17.02 2.50 4.63
C SER A 86 16.21 3.46 5.52
N LYS A 87 14.93 3.67 5.21
CA LYS A 87 14.01 4.48 6.01
C LYS A 87 13.76 3.90 7.39
N TYR A 88 13.72 2.57 7.49
CA TYR A 88 13.43 1.83 8.71
C TYR A 88 14.57 0.87 9.07
N SER A 89 15.81 1.37 9.09
CA SER A 89 16.99 0.56 9.35
C SER A 89 16.87 -0.24 10.65
N VAL A 90 17.18 -1.54 10.54
CA VAL A 90 17.17 -2.48 11.65
C VAL A 90 18.35 -2.11 12.56
N GLY A 91 18.08 -1.50 13.72
CA GLY A 91 19.09 -1.41 14.77
C GLY A 91 19.55 -2.80 15.19
N GLU A 92 20.75 -2.93 15.79
CA GLU A 92 21.47 -4.20 16.02
C GLU A 92 20.64 -5.38 16.56
N ASN A 93 19.48 -5.13 17.20
CA ASN A 93 18.60 -6.15 17.79
C ASN A 93 17.16 -6.20 17.24
N GLY A 94 16.84 -5.61 16.08
CA GLY A 94 15.44 -5.54 15.59
C GLY A 94 14.58 -4.42 16.20
N SER A 95 15.15 -3.63 17.12
CA SER A 95 14.46 -2.61 17.92
C SER A 95 13.56 -1.69 17.10
N ARG A 96 14.06 -1.09 16.02
CA ARG A 96 13.34 -0.04 15.30
C ARG A 96 12.11 -0.51 14.50
N ILE A 97 12.07 -1.78 14.05
CA ILE A 97 10.85 -2.35 13.43
C ILE A 97 9.77 -2.52 14.49
N ASN A 98 10.15 -2.99 15.67
CA ASN A 98 9.24 -3.09 16.81
C ASN A 98 8.79 -1.69 17.27
N ASP A 99 9.68 -0.71 17.32
CA ASP A 99 9.35 0.67 17.70
C ASP A 99 8.37 1.31 16.70
N LYS A 100 8.55 1.09 15.38
CA LYS A 100 7.57 1.52 14.38
C LYS A 100 6.24 0.79 14.52
N LYS A 101 6.28 -0.51 14.77
CA LYS A 101 5.06 -1.30 14.97
C LYS A 101 4.30 -0.80 16.20
N LEU A 102 5.00 -0.53 17.29
CA LEU A 102 4.46 0.09 18.50
C LEU A 102 3.83 1.46 18.19
N TRP A 103 4.55 2.34 17.50
CA TRP A 103 4.00 3.64 17.09
C TRP A 103 2.75 3.50 16.20
N SER A 104 2.76 2.55 15.27
CA SER A 104 1.61 2.27 14.41
C SER A 104 0.42 1.76 15.22
N ASP A 105 0.66 0.85 16.15
CA ASP A 105 -0.37 0.29 17.03
C ASP A 105 -0.95 1.38 17.96
N GLU A 106 -0.11 2.25 18.53
CA GLU A 106 -0.51 3.40 19.34
C GLU A 106 -1.33 4.42 18.53
N TYR A 107 -0.92 4.71 17.29
CA TYR A 107 -1.64 5.61 16.40
C TYR A 107 -3.01 5.03 16.00
N LEU A 108 -3.06 3.72 15.69
CA LEU A 108 -4.33 3.04 15.42
C LEU A 108 -5.26 3.04 16.64
N LEU A 109 -4.72 2.80 17.84
CA LEU A 109 -5.47 2.93 19.09
C LEU A 109 -5.99 4.36 19.30
N HIS A 110 -5.18 5.38 19.00
CA HIS A 110 -5.62 6.77 19.03
C HIS A 110 -6.77 7.02 18.04
N LEU A 111 -6.64 6.57 16.79
CA LEU A 111 -7.68 6.71 15.76
C LEU A 111 -8.98 6.00 16.12
N THR A 112 -8.92 4.86 16.81
CA THR A 112 -10.14 4.17 17.27
C THR A 112 -10.95 4.98 18.27
N LYS A 113 -10.37 5.98 18.94
CA LYS A 113 -11.09 6.89 19.84
C LYS A 113 -11.95 7.91 19.09
N TYR A 114 -11.67 8.13 17.80
CA TYR A 114 -12.37 9.09 16.93
C TYR A 114 -13.21 8.40 15.84
N LYS A 115 -13.39 7.08 15.93
CA LYS A 115 -14.30 6.28 15.10
C LYS A 115 -15.58 5.98 15.88
#